data_AF-A0AA40AGK4-F1
#
_entry.id   AF-A0AA40AGK4-F1
#
_cell.length_a   1.000
_cell.length_b   1.000
_cell.length_c   1.000
_cell.angle_alpha   90.00
_cell.angle_beta   90.00
_cell.angle_gamma   90.00
#
_symmetry.space_group_name_H-M   'P 1'
#
loop_
_entity.id
_entity.type
_entity.pdbx_description
1 polymer ?
#
loop_
_entity_poly.entity_id
_entity_poly.type
_entity_poly.pdbx_seq_one_letter_code
_entity_poly.pdbx_strand_id
1 'polypeptide(L)'
;MAYGTLLTTLLLGAAQVLSPAGLNEVVIAGGLTNATFEYVSDESIFGAATFDRGSYDLSRVCCRGFKPCPATLPTARVDDIYGVTLFATTLPDNITECFSSGTVAQGDLRSSSFDIQFRPFSNETGVTAAGVPYQNVTGIYRYIGQVTMEPGYHVREGLVIDATDGVKTIKLQYKEVTRPSLENLKVLDVKSVNYTSEREMPVWGVENPGSNWTVADISLQWGIISETSSHMFAQGIRTLRGESLPLPASLEAWNGYTGNGWGDSLAGSRVAGLVLWLLFKGNSWQGGTDYATTMRWVNLSSNPHTAHQITNLRWTELAANMVTGTKSRLGNSSVQYSSGATGEILIYRKTIVYRYQFGVAAYLCCALWLTWTLACLYMLCILSLRGRISPSNLSVMINLLSSGRLTVWGQTGRETLFHIPTREWLNKYGSRVINLSPWVGNRQSEIKSLSSDSGEAMAVLNGEETDR
;
A
#
# COMPACT_ATOMS: atom_id res chain seq x y z
N MET A 1 -46.54 25.49 -28.30
CA MET A 1 -46.15 24.73 -27.07
C MET A 1 -45.47 23.40 -27.40
N ALA A 2 -45.91 22.62 -28.40
CA ALA A 2 -45.37 21.29 -28.71
C ALA A 2 -43.87 21.22 -29.08
N TYR A 3 -43.33 22.20 -29.81
CA TYR A 3 -41.91 22.18 -30.22
C TYR A 3 -40.93 22.47 -29.06
N GLY A 4 -41.36 23.28 -28.08
CA GLY A 4 -40.53 23.59 -26.90
C GLY A 4 -40.41 22.40 -25.97
N THR A 5 -41.48 21.63 -25.78
CA THR A 5 -41.48 20.39 -24.98
C THR A 5 -40.68 19.27 -25.64
N LEU A 6 -40.66 19.22 -26.97
CA LEU A 6 -39.84 18.26 -27.73
C LEU A 6 -38.35 18.57 -27.60
N LEU A 7 -37.96 19.85 -27.70
CA LEU A 7 -36.57 20.25 -27.56
C LEU A 7 -36.05 20.00 -26.13
N THR A 8 -36.84 20.32 -25.10
CA THR A 8 -36.42 20.13 -23.70
C THR A 8 -36.30 18.66 -23.34
N THR A 9 -37.21 17.79 -23.80
CA THR A 9 -37.12 16.34 -23.56
C THR A 9 -35.92 15.73 -24.27
N LEU A 10 -35.61 16.17 -25.49
CA LEU A 10 -34.45 15.71 -26.25
C LEU A 10 -33.13 16.15 -25.60
N LEU A 11 -33.06 17.39 -25.11
CA LEU A 11 -31.91 17.89 -24.36
C LEU A 11 -31.78 17.22 -22.97
N LEU A 12 -32.89 16.89 -22.29
CA LEU A 12 -32.86 16.14 -21.03
C LEU A 12 -32.31 14.73 -21.26
N GLY A 13 -32.77 14.05 -22.32
CA GLY A 13 -32.26 12.73 -22.70
C GLY A 13 -30.77 12.78 -23.04
N ALA A 14 -30.34 13.78 -23.81
CA ALA A 14 -28.93 13.99 -24.10
C ALA A 14 -28.11 14.27 -22.83
N ALA A 15 -28.62 15.09 -21.91
CA ALA A 15 -27.97 15.39 -20.65
C ALA A 15 -27.83 14.15 -19.75
N GLN A 16 -28.84 13.28 -19.71
CA GLN A 16 -28.80 12.03 -18.94
C GLN A 16 -27.72 11.06 -19.44
N VAL A 17 -27.43 11.04 -20.74
CA VAL A 17 -26.42 10.15 -21.33
C VAL A 17 -25.03 10.76 -21.30
N LEU A 18 -24.91 12.06 -21.63
CA LEU A 18 -23.61 12.72 -21.76
C LEU A 18 -23.00 13.12 -20.41
N SER A 19 -23.81 13.49 -19.42
CA SER A 19 -23.28 13.94 -18.13
C SER A 19 -22.51 12.84 -17.38
N PRO A 20 -23.01 11.59 -17.29
CA PRO A 20 -22.25 10.50 -16.68
C PRO A 20 -20.96 10.18 -17.44
N ALA A 21 -20.96 10.32 -18.77
CA ALA A 21 -19.78 10.07 -19.61
C ALA A 21 -18.63 11.08 -19.37
N GLY A 22 -18.94 12.24 -18.80
CA GLY A 22 -17.95 13.26 -18.42
C GLY A 22 -17.19 12.94 -17.13
N LEU A 23 -17.68 12.01 -16.30
CA LEU A 23 -16.98 11.58 -15.09
C LEU A 23 -15.82 10.67 -15.47
N ASN A 24 -14.60 11.11 -15.17
CA ASN A 24 -13.43 10.26 -15.23
C ASN A 24 -12.82 10.14 -13.85
N GLU A 25 -12.41 8.93 -13.51
CA GLU A 25 -11.57 8.68 -12.36
C GLU A 25 -10.11 8.92 -12.77
N VAL A 26 -9.45 9.89 -12.15
CA VAL A 26 -8.05 10.19 -12.42
C VAL A 26 -7.27 10.04 -11.12
N VAL A 27 -6.09 9.41 -11.22
CA VAL A 27 -5.14 9.31 -10.12
C VAL A 27 -4.20 10.51 -10.23
N ILE A 28 -4.25 11.40 -9.24
CA ILE A 28 -3.43 12.61 -9.20
C ILE A 28 -2.37 12.44 -8.12
N ALA A 29 -1.12 12.75 -8.45
CA ALA A 29 -0.04 12.82 -7.47
C ALA A 29 -0.25 14.05 -6.57
N GLY A 30 -0.33 13.84 -5.26
CA GLY A 30 -0.26 14.90 -4.27
C GLY A 30 1.15 15.47 -4.12
N GLY A 31 1.31 16.40 -3.18
CA GLY A 31 2.63 16.91 -2.80
C GLY A 31 3.48 15.88 -2.05
N LEU A 32 4.78 16.16 -1.94
CA LEU A 32 5.69 15.44 -1.05
C LEU A 32 5.21 15.62 0.40
N THR A 33 5.00 14.49 1.08
CA THR A 33 4.60 14.47 2.49
C THR A 33 5.57 13.61 3.27
N ASN A 34 6.00 14.08 4.44
CA ASN A 34 6.78 13.27 5.37
C ASN A 34 5.89 12.19 5.97
N ALA A 35 6.21 10.92 5.72
CA ALA A 35 5.54 9.78 6.31
C ALA A 35 6.50 9.00 7.20
N THR A 36 5.92 8.37 8.22
CA THR A 36 6.60 7.42 9.10
C THR A 36 6.47 6.02 8.53
N PHE A 37 7.60 5.32 8.40
CA PHE A 37 7.64 3.92 8.00
C PHE A 37 7.54 3.03 9.24
N GLU A 38 6.74 1.98 9.09
CA GLU A 38 6.60 0.91 10.06
C GLU A 38 7.11 -0.40 9.48
N TYR A 39 7.55 -1.29 10.36
CA TYR A 39 7.94 -2.64 9.98
C TYR A 39 6.70 -3.44 9.58
N VAL A 40 6.79 -4.14 8.45
CA VAL A 40 5.77 -5.06 7.96
C VAL A 40 6.39 -6.45 7.87
N SER A 41 5.82 -7.40 8.60
CA SER A 41 6.24 -8.80 8.54
C SER A 41 5.90 -9.42 7.18
N ASP A 42 6.80 -10.25 6.67
CA ASP A 42 6.56 -11.06 5.48
C ASP A 42 5.71 -12.28 5.84
N GLU A 43 4.53 -12.41 5.24
CA GLU A 43 3.63 -13.55 5.47
C GLU A 43 3.97 -14.77 4.60
N SER A 44 4.96 -14.66 3.70
CA SER A 44 5.40 -15.77 2.86
C SER A 44 6.25 -16.78 3.62
N ILE A 45 6.58 -17.91 2.97
CA ILE A 45 7.50 -18.92 3.49
C ILE A 45 8.89 -18.34 3.84
N PHE A 46 9.28 -17.24 3.19
CA PHE A 46 10.53 -16.55 3.49
C PHE A 46 10.47 -15.89 4.85
N GLY A 47 9.37 -15.20 5.17
CA GLY A 47 9.16 -14.61 6.48
C GLY A 47 9.03 -15.65 7.59
N ALA A 48 8.30 -16.74 7.34
CA ALA A 48 8.20 -17.86 8.28
C ALA A 48 9.55 -18.54 8.55
N ALA A 49 10.48 -18.49 7.60
CA ALA A 49 11.84 -19.02 7.73
C ALA A 49 12.85 -17.99 8.27
N THR A 50 12.45 -16.72 8.44
CA THR A 50 13.29 -15.69 9.06
C THR A 50 13.23 -15.82 10.58
N PHE A 51 14.38 -16.02 11.20
CA PHE A 51 14.44 -16.07 12.66
C PHE A 51 14.34 -14.67 13.26
N ASP A 52 13.79 -14.58 14.47
CA ASP A 52 13.68 -13.33 15.20
C ASP A 52 15.05 -12.69 15.43
N ARG A 53 15.12 -11.37 15.23
CA ARG A 53 16.36 -10.59 15.26
C ARG A 53 16.70 -10.03 16.64
N GLY A 54 15.95 -10.39 17.68
CA GLY A 54 16.25 -9.99 19.04
C GLY A 54 17.53 -10.61 19.59
N SER A 55 17.95 -11.75 19.03
CA SER A 55 19.14 -12.50 19.46
C SER A 55 20.24 -12.58 18.40
N TYR A 56 20.17 -11.73 17.36
CA TYR A 56 21.17 -11.68 16.30
C TYR A 56 22.26 -10.66 16.65
N ASP A 57 23.45 -11.16 16.97
CA ASP A 57 24.64 -10.36 17.22
C ASP A 57 25.64 -10.47 16.06
N LEU A 58 26.30 -9.37 15.73
CA LEU A 58 27.35 -9.33 14.72
C LEU A 58 28.63 -9.94 15.30
N SER A 59 29.10 -11.02 14.70
CA SER A 59 30.36 -11.69 15.00
C SER A 59 31.19 -11.86 13.73
N ARG A 60 32.50 -11.75 13.86
CA ARG A 60 33.45 -11.86 12.77
C ARG A 60 34.54 -12.85 13.11
N VAL A 61 34.83 -13.77 12.19
CA VAL A 61 35.84 -14.81 12.41
C VAL A 61 36.76 -14.91 11.21
N CYS A 62 38.05 -14.71 11.46
CA CYS A 62 39.09 -14.82 10.43
C CYS A 62 39.93 -16.06 10.67
N CYS A 63 40.24 -16.80 9.61
CA CYS A 63 41.01 -18.04 9.65
C CYS A 63 40.47 -19.03 10.71
N ARG A 64 39.14 -19.21 10.79
CA ARG A 64 38.46 -20.06 11.79
C ARG A 64 38.75 -19.68 13.26
N GLY A 65 39.13 -18.42 13.49
CA GLY A 65 39.50 -17.92 14.80
C GLY A 65 40.97 -18.14 15.14
N PHE A 66 41.78 -18.72 14.25
CA PHE A 66 43.21 -18.93 14.46
C PHE A 66 44.09 -17.70 14.17
N LYS A 67 43.51 -16.65 13.58
CA LYS A 67 44.20 -15.37 13.35
C LYS A 67 43.29 -14.22 13.77
N PRO A 68 43.84 -13.10 14.30
CA PRO A 68 43.06 -11.91 14.56
C PRO A 68 42.59 -11.34 13.23
N CYS A 69 41.33 -10.95 13.13
CA CYS A 69 40.87 -10.21 11.96
C CYS A 69 41.65 -8.89 11.80
N PRO A 70 41.80 -8.37 10.57
CA PRO A 70 42.39 -7.07 10.38
C PRO A 70 41.63 -6.02 11.21
N ALA A 71 42.37 -5.07 11.77
CA ALA A 71 41.88 -4.03 12.67
C ALA A 71 41.26 -4.49 14.01
N THR A 72 41.25 -5.79 14.35
CA THR A 72 40.98 -6.22 15.73
C THR A 72 42.26 -6.17 16.57
N LEU A 73 42.18 -5.60 17.77
CA LEU A 73 43.30 -5.63 18.71
C LEU A 73 43.51 -7.08 19.18
N PRO A 74 44.76 -7.56 19.28
CA PRO A 74 45.07 -8.96 19.63
C PRO A 74 44.83 -9.31 21.11
N THR A 75 44.11 -8.46 21.85
CA THR A 75 43.99 -8.52 23.32
C THR A 75 43.08 -9.62 23.84
N ALA A 76 42.30 -10.29 22.98
CA ALA A 76 41.42 -11.38 23.40
C ALA A 76 41.93 -12.71 22.85
N ARG A 77 42.93 -13.26 23.55
CA ARG A 77 43.37 -14.65 23.41
C ARG A 77 42.47 -15.52 24.27
N VAL A 78 41.94 -16.56 23.66
CA VAL A 78 41.24 -17.64 24.34
C VAL A 78 41.98 -18.93 24.04
N ASP A 79 42.50 -19.59 25.07
CA ASP A 79 43.09 -20.92 24.91
C ASP A 79 41.97 -21.97 24.97
N ASP A 80 41.85 -22.79 23.92
CA ASP A 80 40.86 -23.88 23.82
C ASP A 80 41.40 -25.21 24.38
N ILE A 81 40.51 -26.20 24.58
CA ILE A 81 40.72 -27.52 25.19
C ILE A 81 41.90 -28.29 24.57
N TYR A 82 42.29 -27.96 23.34
CA TYR A 82 43.36 -28.60 22.59
C TYR A 82 44.68 -27.81 22.54
N GLY A 83 44.85 -26.76 23.36
CA GLY A 83 46.06 -25.92 23.37
C GLY A 83 46.18 -25.01 22.15
N VAL A 84 45.05 -24.69 21.52
CA VAL A 84 45.00 -23.81 20.34
C VAL A 84 44.57 -22.41 20.77
N THR A 85 45.33 -21.41 20.30
CA THR A 85 45.01 -19.99 20.50
C THR A 85 43.89 -19.57 19.56
N LEU A 86 42.80 -19.10 20.14
CA LEU A 86 41.68 -18.49 19.44
C LEU A 86 41.60 -16.98 19.70
N PHE A 87 41.08 -16.24 18.73
CA PHE A 87 40.90 -14.80 18.79
C PHE A 87 39.42 -14.44 18.98
N ALA A 88 39.14 -13.35 19.69
CA ALA A 88 37.77 -12.86 19.86
C ALA A 88 37.08 -12.62 18.51
N THR A 89 35.77 -12.89 18.53
CA THR A 89 34.89 -12.78 17.38
C THR A 89 34.12 -11.46 17.35
N THR A 90 34.41 -10.54 18.29
CA THR A 90 33.72 -9.24 18.39
C THR A 90 34.22 -8.27 17.31
N LEU A 91 33.28 -7.51 16.72
CA LEU A 91 33.65 -6.43 15.80
C LEU A 91 34.11 -5.20 16.59
N PRO A 92 35.26 -4.58 16.24
CA PRO A 92 35.68 -3.32 16.81
C PRO A 92 34.80 -2.16 16.33
N ASP A 93 34.52 -1.20 17.22
CA ASP A 93 33.73 0.00 16.91
C ASP A 93 34.31 0.81 15.75
N ASN A 94 35.65 0.87 15.64
CA ASN A 94 36.33 1.55 14.55
C ASN A 94 35.93 1.02 13.15
N ILE A 95 35.70 -0.30 13.03
CA ILE A 95 35.33 -0.93 11.76
C ILE A 95 33.85 -0.69 11.46
N THR A 96 32.98 -0.80 12.46
CA THR A 96 31.55 -0.55 12.30
C THR A 96 31.30 0.92 11.97
N GLU A 97 31.97 1.86 12.63
CA GLU A 97 31.92 3.30 12.33
C GLU A 97 32.39 3.60 10.90
N CYS A 98 33.52 3.01 10.48
CA CYS A 98 34.06 3.21 9.14
C CYS A 98 33.06 2.79 8.04
N PHE A 99 32.59 1.54 8.06
CA PHE A 99 31.74 0.98 7.00
C PHE A 99 30.26 1.32 7.11
N SER A 100 29.84 2.02 8.17
CA SER A 100 28.51 2.62 8.29
C SER A 100 28.50 4.13 8.00
N SER A 101 29.66 4.80 8.02
CA SER A 101 29.78 6.25 7.83
C SER A 101 29.09 6.79 6.56
N GLY A 102 29.06 6.00 5.49
CA GLY A 102 28.43 6.40 4.23
C GLY A 102 26.90 6.24 4.18
N THR A 103 26.28 5.66 5.22
CA THR A 103 24.86 5.24 5.22
C THR A 103 24.09 5.58 6.51
N VAL A 104 24.73 6.29 7.45
CA VAL A 104 24.17 6.62 8.79
C VAL A 104 23.44 7.97 8.84
N ALA A 105 23.53 8.78 7.78
CA ALA A 105 22.86 10.09 7.75
C ALA A 105 21.34 9.94 7.96
N GLN A 106 20.77 10.83 8.78
CA GLN A 106 19.33 10.82 9.07
C GLN A 106 18.53 10.99 7.77
N GLY A 107 17.62 10.05 7.49
CA GLY A 107 16.85 10.01 6.24
C GLY A 107 17.53 9.28 5.07
N ASP A 108 18.75 8.76 5.24
CA ASP A 108 19.40 7.93 4.21
C ASP A 108 18.76 6.54 4.18
N LEU A 109 18.26 6.13 3.00
CA LEU A 109 17.60 4.84 2.77
C LEU A 109 18.57 3.75 2.29
N ARG A 110 19.85 4.05 2.02
CA ARG A 110 20.83 3.09 1.46
C ARG A 110 21.39 2.13 2.50
N SER A 111 21.38 0.83 2.27
CA SER A 111 21.87 -0.16 3.25
C SER A 111 23.38 -0.31 3.32
N SER A 112 23.90 -0.48 4.54
CA SER A 112 25.27 -0.92 4.78
C SER A 112 25.37 -2.45 4.66
N SER A 113 26.59 -2.95 4.50
CA SER A 113 26.91 -4.37 4.58
C SER A 113 26.50 -5.03 5.90
N PHE A 114 26.40 -4.25 7.00
CA PHE A 114 25.94 -4.74 8.31
C PHE A 114 24.42 -4.90 8.42
N ASP A 115 23.67 -4.24 7.53
CA ASP A 115 22.21 -4.41 7.43
C ASP A 115 21.83 -5.69 6.67
N ILE A 116 22.82 -6.39 6.11
CA ILE A 116 22.65 -7.68 5.45
C ILE A 116 22.95 -8.77 6.48
N GLN A 117 21.93 -9.56 6.81
CA GLN A 117 22.02 -10.60 7.83
C GLN A 117 21.58 -11.97 7.29
N PHE A 118 22.07 -13.04 7.92
CA PHE A 118 21.63 -14.40 7.57
C PHE A 118 20.19 -14.63 7.99
N ARG A 119 19.37 -15.23 7.12
CA ARG A 119 17.96 -15.46 7.38
C ARG A 119 17.75 -16.49 8.51
N PRO A 120 18.25 -17.73 8.41
CA PRO A 120 18.41 -18.58 9.57
C PRO A 120 19.82 -18.43 10.16
N PHE A 121 19.90 -18.44 11.48
CA PHE A 121 21.15 -18.41 12.22
C PHE A 121 21.05 -19.32 13.45
N SER A 122 22.20 -19.67 14.03
CA SER A 122 22.27 -20.39 15.29
C SER A 122 23.15 -19.64 16.27
N ASN A 123 22.69 -19.59 17.52
CA ASN A 123 23.44 -19.02 18.62
C ASN A 123 24.13 -20.16 19.36
N GLU A 124 25.44 -20.19 19.26
CA GLU A 124 26.30 -21.07 20.05
C GLU A 124 26.74 -20.31 21.29
N THR A 125 26.33 -20.77 22.47
CA THR A 125 26.83 -20.26 23.75
C THR A 125 27.65 -21.33 24.44
N GLY A 126 28.81 -20.95 24.96
CA GLY A 126 29.70 -21.88 25.62
C GLY A 126 30.70 -21.18 26.52
N VAL A 127 31.52 -21.99 27.19
CA VAL A 127 32.65 -21.53 27.98
C VAL A 127 33.89 -22.21 27.43
N THR A 128 34.91 -21.42 27.18
CA THR A 128 36.20 -21.91 26.65
C THR A 128 36.99 -22.65 27.72
N ALA A 129 38.04 -23.38 27.33
CA ALA A 129 38.92 -24.02 28.31
C ALA A 129 39.56 -23.01 29.29
N ALA A 130 39.77 -21.77 28.84
CA ALA A 130 40.24 -20.65 29.64
C ALA A 130 39.15 -20.02 30.56
N GLY A 131 37.93 -20.57 30.61
CA GLY A 131 36.84 -20.05 31.43
C GLY A 131 36.17 -18.79 30.89
N VAL A 132 36.50 -18.36 29.66
CA VAL A 132 35.90 -17.19 29.02
C VAL A 132 34.58 -17.61 28.37
N PRO A 133 33.43 -17.03 28.77
CA PRO A 133 32.17 -17.26 28.10
C PRO A 133 32.22 -16.66 26.70
N TYR A 134 31.68 -17.39 25.72
CA TYR A 134 31.47 -16.87 24.37
C TYR A 134 30.02 -17.07 23.96
N GLN A 135 29.52 -16.10 23.21
CA GLN A 135 28.28 -16.18 22.47
C GLN A 135 28.64 -15.91 21.02
N ASN A 136 28.30 -16.84 20.14
CA ASN A 136 28.62 -16.73 18.75
C ASN A 136 27.40 -16.99 17.88
N VAL A 137 27.18 -16.10 16.93
CA VAL A 137 26.09 -16.20 15.97
C VAL A 137 26.66 -16.74 14.67
N THR A 138 26.13 -17.87 14.22
CA THR A 138 26.56 -18.53 13.01
C THR A 138 25.44 -18.47 11.99
N GLY A 139 25.73 -17.93 10.80
CA GLY A 139 24.82 -18.01 9.65
C GLY A 139 24.60 -19.45 9.22
N ILE A 140 23.34 -19.84 9.04
CA ILE A 140 22.98 -21.15 8.49
C ILE A 140 22.44 -20.95 7.08
N TYR A 141 22.72 -21.90 6.19
CA TYR A 141 22.02 -21.98 4.92
C TYR A 141 20.94 -23.06 4.98
N ARG A 142 19.71 -22.66 4.69
CA ARG A 142 18.62 -23.58 4.38
C ARG A 142 17.93 -23.09 3.12
N TYR A 143 17.66 -24.02 2.21
CA TYR A 143 16.84 -23.73 1.05
C TYR A 143 15.37 -23.59 1.49
N ILE A 144 14.76 -22.45 1.19
CA ILE A 144 13.39 -22.11 1.61
C ILE A 144 12.45 -22.22 0.41
N GLY A 145 12.79 -21.60 -0.72
CA GLY A 145 11.96 -21.66 -1.91
C GLY A 145 12.57 -21.08 -3.19
N GLN A 146 11.88 -21.36 -4.29
CA GLN A 146 12.23 -20.89 -5.64
C GLN A 146 11.61 -19.51 -5.88
N VAL A 147 12.45 -18.47 -5.98
CA VAL A 147 12.00 -17.12 -6.35
C VAL A 147 12.19 -16.86 -7.84
N THR A 148 13.15 -17.53 -8.46
CA THR A 148 13.55 -17.17 -9.82
C THR A 148 12.63 -17.69 -10.91
N MET A 149 11.70 -18.60 -10.59
CA MET A 149 10.73 -19.16 -11.54
C MET A 149 9.73 -18.16 -12.09
N GLU A 150 9.41 -17.15 -11.31
CA GLU A 150 8.46 -16.13 -11.71
C GLU A 150 9.24 -14.91 -12.25
N PRO A 151 9.06 -14.54 -13.52
CA PRO A 151 9.71 -13.35 -14.07
C PRO A 151 9.14 -12.09 -13.40
N GLY A 152 10.01 -11.22 -12.91
CA GLY A 152 9.64 -9.95 -12.29
C GLY A 152 10.48 -9.62 -11.06
N TYR A 153 10.12 -8.53 -10.40
CA TYR A 153 10.73 -8.13 -9.13
C TYR A 153 9.96 -8.76 -7.98
N HIS A 154 10.68 -9.37 -7.05
CA HIS A 154 10.08 -9.98 -5.87
C HIS A 154 10.50 -9.20 -4.64
N VAL A 155 9.50 -8.81 -3.84
CA VAL A 155 9.77 -8.26 -2.51
C VAL A 155 9.60 -9.37 -1.50
N ARG A 156 10.62 -9.57 -0.68
CA ARG A 156 10.62 -10.44 0.50
C ARG A 156 11.10 -9.63 1.68
N GLU A 157 11.00 -10.19 2.88
CA GLU A 157 11.48 -9.54 4.10
C GLU A 157 12.89 -8.96 3.91
N GLY A 158 12.97 -7.62 3.97
CA GLY A 158 14.21 -6.86 3.83
C GLY A 158 14.90 -6.88 2.46
N LEU A 159 14.31 -7.48 1.42
CA LEU A 159 14.94 -7.64 0.10
C LEU A 159 14.02 -7.26 -1.05
N VAL A 160 14.57 -6.50 -2.01
CA VAL A 160 14.05 -6.42 -3.37
C VAL A 160 14.96 -7.24 -4.26
N ILE A 161 14.42 -8.32 -4.82
CA ILE A 161 15.17 -9.28 -5.62
C ILE A 161 15.06 -8.86 -7.07
N ASP A 162 16.20 -8.43 -7.62
CA ASP A 162 16.38 -8.07 -9.02
C ASP A 162 17.42 -9.02 -9.64
N ALA A 163 17.15 -9.47 -10.85
CA ALA A 163 18.01 -10.37 -11.62
C ALA A 163 18.95 -9.62 -12.60
N THR A 164 19.17 -8.32 -12.41
CA THR A 164 20.01 -7.48 -13.29
C THR A 164 20.96 -6.55 -12.51
N ASP A 165 22.11 -6.20 -13.09
CA ASP A 165 23.29 -5.65 -12.39
C ASP A 165 23.20 -4.16 -11.98
N GLY A 166 23.82 -3.79 -10.84
CA GLY A 166 24.19 -2.40 -10.48
C GLY A 166 23.42 -1.72 -9.33
N VAL A 167 23.90 -0.53 -8.91
CA VAL A 167 23.20 0.35 -7.95
C VAL A 167 21.99 0.98 -8.62
N LYS A 168 20.82 0.78 -8.02
CA LYS A 168 19.54 1.12 -8.63
C LYS A 168 18.68 1.98 -7.72
N THR A 169 18.00 2.93 -8.34
CA THR A 169 16.85 3.62 -7.77
C THR A 169 15.63 2.76 -8.00
N ILE A 170 14.96 2.39 -6.91
CA ILE A 170 13.74 1.58 -6.94
C ILE A 170 12.57 2.50 -6.62
N LYS A 171 11.56 2.53 -7.49
CA LYS A 171 10.29 3.18 -7.22
C LYS A 171 9.31 2.13 -6.71
N LEU A 172 8.89 2.29 -5.46
CA LEU A 172 7.91 1.43 -4.83
C LEU A 172 6.55 2.13 -4.81
N GLN A 173 5.50 1.37 -5.08
CA GLN A 173 4.12 1.78 -4.88
C GLN A 173 3.51 0.89 -3.82
N TYR A 174 2.98 1.52 -2.78
CA TYR A 174 2.23 0.82 -1.75
C TYR A 174 0.74 1.12 -1.90
N LYS A 175 -0.08 0.07 -1.98
CA LYS A 175 -1.54 0.21 -1.93
C LYS A 175 -2.00 0.16 -0.49
N GLU A 176 -2.49 1.27 0.03
CA GLU A 176 -3.02 1.32 1.39
C GLU A 176 -4.28 0.46 1.53
N VAL A 177 -4.26 -0.45 2.49
CA VAL A 177 -5.36 -1.33 2.91
C VAL A 177 -5.39 -1.33 4.44
N THR A 178 -6.53 -1.69 5.04
CA THR A 178 -6.76 -1.75 6.49
C THR A 178 -5.73 -2.58 7.27
N ARG A 179 -4.98 -3.47 6.62
CA ARG A 179 -3.89 -4.25 7.22
C ARG A 179 -2.62 -4.12 6.39
N PRO A 180 -1.47 -3.81 7.00
CA PRO A 180 -0.22 -3.73 6.27
C PRO A 180 0.27 -5.11 5.82
N SER A 181 0.65 -5.24 4.54
CA SER A 181 1.20 -6.48 3.99
C SER A 181 2.13 -6.18 2.81
N LEU A 182 3.21 -6.96 2.68
CA LEU A 182 4.17 -6.83 1.57
C LEU A 182 3.56 -7.13 0.20
N GLU A 183 2.46 -7.88 0.13
CA GLU A 183 1.75 -8.13 -1.15
C GLU A 183 1.20 -6.86 -1.80
N ASN A 184 0.93 -5.83 -0.98
CA ASN A 184 0.45 -4.54 -1.45
C ASN A 184 1.58 -3.63 -1.96
N LEU A 185 2.84 -4.05 -1.79
CA LEU A 185 4.02 -3.32 -2.25
C LEU A 185 4.41 -3.82 -3.65
N LYS A 186 4.37 -2.91 -4.62
CA LYS A 186 4.76 -3.18 -6.00
C LYS A 186 5.99 -2.38 -6.38
N VAL A 187 6.92 -3.05 -7.06
CA VAL A 187 8.06 -2.39 -7.71
C VAL A 187 7.58 -1.85 -9.05
N LEU A 188 7.56 -0.53 -9.19
CA LEU A 188 7.13 0.14 -10.43
C LEU A 188 8.26 0.27 -11.45
N ASP A 189 9.44 0.63 -10.98
CA ASP A 189 10.56 1.02 -11.82
C ASP A 189 11.85 0.76 -11.07
N VAL A 190 12.82 0.18 -11.77
CA VAL A 190 14.16 -0.05 -11.25
C VAL A 190 15.13 0.50 -12.28
N LYS A 191 15.80 1.60 -11.92
CA LYS A 191 16.71 2.31 -12.83
C LYS A 191 18.08 2.43 -12.22
N SER A 192 19.11 2.10 -12.99
CA SER A 192 20.49 2.39 -12.61
C SER A 192 20.66 3.90 -12.41
N VAL A 193 21.39 4.26 -11.37
CA VAL A 193 21.70 5.68 -11.09
C VAL A 193 22.75 6.13 -12.10
N ASN A 194 22.40 7.10 -12.96
CA ASN A 194 23.38 7.76 -13.82
C ASN A 194 24.03 8.90 -13.05
N TYR A 195 25.32 8.76 -12.76
CA TYR A 195 26.13 9.80 -12.14
C TYR A 195 26.59 10.78 -13.23
N THR A 196 26.42 12.09 -13.00
CA THR A 196 26.81 13.10 -14.00
C THR A 196 28.31 13.41 -13.96
N SER A 197 28.94 13.17 -12.81
CA SER A 197 30.37 13.39 -12.60
C SER A 197 30.94 12.36 -11.63
N GLU A 198 32.25 12.14 -11.72
CA GLU A 198 32.97 11.21 -10.83
C GLU A 198 32.80 11.58 -9.35
N ARG A 199 32.67 12.87 -9.01
CA ARG A 199 32.48 13.33 -7.61
C ARG A 199 31.14 12.91 -7.00
N GLU A 200 30.12 12.70 -7.82
CA GLU A 200 28.81 12.20 -7.36
C GLU A 200 28.81 10.70 -7.12
N MET A 201 29.80 9.97 -7.65
CA MET A 201 29.91 8.53 -7.45
C MET A 201 30.25 8.22 -5.98
N PRO A 202 29.67 7.13 -5.44
CA PRO A 202 29.95 6.71 -4.08
C PRO A 202 31.42 6.28 -3.93
N VAL A 203 31.95 6.49 -2.72
CA VAL A 203 33.26 5.97 -2.32
C VAL A 203 33.03 4.62 -1.65
N TRP A 204 33.54 3.57 -2.29
CA TRP A 204 33.55 2.23 -1.74
C TRP A 204 34.83 2.04 -0.94
N GLY A 205 34.70 1.62 0.31
CA GLY A 205 35.78 1.09 1.12
C GLY A 205 35.81 -0.44 1.02
N VAL A 206 37.01 -1.00 0.89
CA VAL A 206 37.28 -2.43 1.06
C VAL A 206 38.43 -2.57 2.05
N GLU A 207 38.31 -3.47 3.00
CA GLU A 207 39.37 -3.73 3.96
C GLU A 207 40.67 -4.18 3.28
N ASN A 208 41.80 -3.71 3.81
CA ASN A 208 43.13 -4.07 3.35
C ASN A 208 43.78 -5.06 4.33
N PRO A 209 43.81 -6.37 4.02
CA PRO A 209 44.32 -7.37 4.95
C PRO A 209 45.85 -7.38 5.05
N GLY A 210 46.56 -6.75 4.12
CA GLY A 210 48.02 -6.85 3.99
C GLY A 210 48.46 -8.15 3.27
N SER A 211 49.75 -8.49 3.36
CA SER A 211 50.35 -9.59 2.57
C SER A 211 50.22 -10.99 3.18
N ASN A 212 49.78 -11.11 4.43
CA ASN A 212 49.84 -12.38 5.19
C ASN A 212 48.52 -13.20 5.17
N TRP A 213 47.61 -12.86 4.25
CA TRP A 213 46.28 -13.45 4.16
C TRP A 213 46.05 -14.07 2.80
N THR A 214 45.39 -15.23 2.80
CA THR A 214 44.89 -15.87 1.59
C THR A 214 43.38 -15.65 1.44
N VAL A 215 42.87 -15.81 0.22
CA VAL A 215 41.44 -15.69 -0.11
C VAL A 215 40.57 -16.72 0.65
N ALA A 216 41.18 -17.78 1.18
CA ALA A 216 40.49 -18.77 2.01
C ALA A 216 40.49 -18.45 3.51
N ASP A 217 41.35 -17.53 3.94
CA ASP A 217 41.52 -17.19 5.36
C ASP A 217 40.58 -16.06 5.79
N ILE A 218 40.09 -15.24 4.87
CA ILE A 218 39.36 -14.02 5.21
C ILE A 218 38.29 -13.62 4.18
N SER A 219 37.12 -13.23 4.69
CA SER A 219 36.13 -12.41 4.00
C SER A 219 36.39 -10.94 4.30
N LEU A 220 36.72 -10.16 3.27
CA LEU A 220 37.00 -8.74 3.42
C LEU A 220 35.73 -7.94 3.61
N GLN A 221 35.75 -7.03 4.57
CA GLN A 221 34.64 -6.10 4.77
C GLN A 221 34.63 -5.07 3.65
N TRP A 222 33.44 -4.70 3.20
CA TRP A 222 33.23 -3.69 2.17
C TRP A 222 31.99 -2.86 2.49
N GLY A 223 31.92 -1.64 1.94
CA GLY A 223 30.76 -0.77 2.13
C GLY A 223 30.97 0.63 1.56
N ILE A 224 29.91 1.44 1.56
CA ILE A 224 30.01 2.85 1.20
C ILE A 224 30.52 3.62 2.41
N ILE A 225 31.57 4.42 2.21
CA ILE A 225 32.21 5.19 3.28
C ILE A 225 32.14 6.69 3.00
N SER A 226 32.20 7.49 4.06
CA SER A 226 32.36 8.94 3.93
C SER A 226 33.79 9.31 3.51
N GLU A 227 33.97 10.46 2.85
CA GLU A 227 35.30 10.96 2.49
C GLU A 227 36.18 11.15 3.74
N THR A 228 35.59 11.64 4.83
CA THR A 228 36.30 11.83 6.11
C THR A 228 36.81 10.51 6.67
N SER A 229 35.96 9.47 6.69
CA SER A 229 36.34 8.13 7.14
C SER A 229 37.40 7.50 6.25
N SER A 230 37.39 7.80 4.95
CA SER A 230 38.42 7.33 4.01
C SER A 230 39.83 7.78 4.42
N HIS A 231 39.96 9.01 4.90
CA HIS A 231 41.23 9.57 5.37
C HIS A 231 41.61 9.06 6.76
N MET A 232 40.64 8.92 7.67
CA MET A 232 40.89 8.44 9.03
C MET A 232 41.41 7.00 9.06
N PHE A 233 40.91 6.13 8.18
CA PHE A 233 41.26 4.71 8.15
C PHE A 233 42.23 4.30 7.03
N ALA A 234 42.92 5.27 6.40
CA ALA A 234 43.69 5.09 5.16
C ALA A 234 44.70 3.93 5.13
N GLN A 235 45.23 3.49 6.30
CA GLN A 235 46.16 2.35 6.37
C GLN A 235 45.46 0.98 6.33
N GLY A 236 44.21 0.90 6.81
CA GLY A 236 43.44 -0.34 6.96
C GLY A 236 42.40 -0.59 5.87
N ILE A 237 42.14 0.40 5.00
CA ILE A 237 41.16 0.29 3.92
C ILE A 237 41.76 0.74 2.57
N ARG A 238 41.28 0.11 1.50
CA ARG A 238 41.45 0.54 0.12
C ARG A 238 40.15 1.16 -0.35
N THR A 239 40.25 2.26 -1.07
CA THR A 239 39.07 2.98 -1.56
C THR A 239 38.96 2.93 -3.07
N LEU A 240 37.74 2.82 -3.56
CA LEU A 240 37.40 2.84 -4.98
C LEU A 240 36.21 3.77 -5.17
N ARG A 241 36.34 4.75 -6.07
CA ARG A 241 35.23 5.60 -6.48
C ARG A 241 34.64 5.01 -7.76
N GLY A 242 33.34 4.71 -7.76
CA GLY A 242 32.71 4.10 -8.92
C GLY A 242 31.24 3.76 -8.69
N GLU A 243 30.52 3.52 -9.78
CA GLU A 243 29.08 3.22 -9.78
C GLU A 243 28.76 1.87 -9.13
N SER A 244 29.71 0.94 -9.17
CA SER A 244 29.58 -0.41 -8.62
C SER A 244 30.90 -0.88 -8.03
N LEU A 245 30.83 -1.68 -6.96
CA LEU A 245 31.98 -2.34 -6.38
C LEU A 245 32.03 -3.82 -6.81
N PRO A 246 33.13 -4.26 -7.45
CA PRO A 246 33.41 -5.69 -7.56
C PRO A 246 33.60 -6.27 -6.16
N LEU A 247 32.76 -7.24 -5.80
CA LEU A 247 32.81 -7.83 -4.47
C LEU A 247 34.13 -8.59 -4.27
N PRO A 248 34.78 -8.45 -3.09
CA PRO A 248 36.00 -9.19 -2.78
C PRO A 248 35.78 -10.70 -2.92
N ALA A 249 36.77 -11.38 -3.49
CA ALA A 249 36.76 -12.84 -3.54
C ALA A 249 36.87 -13.40 -2.11
N SER A 250 36.04 -14.39 -1.81
CA SER A 250 36.14 -15.22 -0.61
C SER A 250 35.94 -16.67 -1.04
N LEU A 251 36.89 -17.54 -0.70
CA LEU A 251 36.90 -18.95 -1.06
C LEU A 251 37.00 -19.79 0.19
N GLU A 252 35.88 -20.03 0.86
CA GLU A 252 35.90 -20.86 2.06
C GLU A 252 36.19 -22.32 1.71
N ALA A 253 37.41 -22.73 2.01
CA ALA A 253 37.87 -24.09 1.83
C ALA A 253 37.39 -24.97 2.99
N TRP A 254 36.62 -26.01 2.63
CA TRP A 254 36.54 -27.31 3.31
C TRP A 254 35.89 -27.34 4.71
N ASN A 255 34.69 -27.93 4.81
CA ASN A 255 33.99 -28.32 6.05
C ASN A 255 33.45 -27.22 7.00
N GLY A 256 33.42 -25.94 6.63
CA GLY A 256 32.85 -24.87 7.47
C GLY A 256 31.32 -24.87 7.65
N TYR A 257 30.62 -25.83 7.03
CA TYR A 257 29.16 -25.96 7.10
C TYR A 257 28.65 -26.97 8.12
N THR A 258 29.52 -27.80 8.71
CA THR A 258 29.12 -28.58 9.88
C THR A 258 29.06 -27.58 11.01
N GLY A 259 27.88 -27.24 11.51
CA GLY A 259 27.61 -26.28 12.59
C GLY A 259 28.28 -26.62 13.93
N ASN A 260 29.60 -26.72 13.90
CA ASN A 260 30.57 -27.00 14.93
C ASN A 260 31.83 -26.25 14.51
N GLY A 261 31.93 -24.97 14.86
CA GLY A 261 33.17 -24.22 14.70
C GLY A 261 32.94 -22.75 14.41
N TRP A 262 32.98 -21.95 15.48
CA TRP A 262 33.31 -20.52 15.48
C TRP A 262 32.78 -19.77 14.26
N GLY A 263 31.45 -19.66 14.17
CA GLY A 263 30.76 -18.99 13.09
C GLY A 263 30.92 -17.48 13.05
N ASP A 264 30.75 -16.93 11.86
CA ASP A 264 30.77 -15.50 11.58
C ASP A 264 29.38 -15.16 11.01
N SER A 265 28.75 -14.13 11.58
CA SER A 265 27.41 -13.67 11.23
C SER A 265 27.40 -12.48 10.26
N LEU A 266 28.55 -12.07 9.72
CA LEU A 266 28.65 -11.04 8.69
C LEU A 266 28.25 -11.59 7.33
N ALA A 267 26.93 -11.65 7.08
CA ALA A 267 26.40 -12.08 5.80
C ALA A 267 26.86 -11.16 4.66
N GLY A 268 26.97 -9.84 4.88
CA GLY A 268 27.41 -8.88 3.87
C GLY A 268 28.79 -9.18 3.28
N SER A 269 29.77 -9.62 4.07
CA SER A 269 31.10 -9.95 3.58
C SER A 269 31.23 -11.41 3.11
N ARG A 270 30.44 -12.34 3.66
CA ARG A 270 30.58 -13.78 3.41
C ARG A 270 29.71 -14.33 2.29
N VAL A 271 28.47 -13.86 2.15
CA VAL A 271 27.46 -14.54 1.32
C VAL A 271 27.85 -14.60 -0.16
N ALA A 272 28.51 -13.57 -0.70
CA ALA A 272 28.94 -13.60 -2.10
C ALA A 272 29.86 -14.80 -2.40
N GLY A 273 30.89 -15.03 -1.56
CA GLY A 273 31.79 -16.18 -1.67
C GLY A 273 31.10 -17.51 -1.39
N LEU A 274 30.21 -17.54 -0.38
CA LEU A 274 29.42 -18.71 0.00
C LEU A 274 28.51 -19.20 -1.14
N VAL A 275 27.82 -18.27 -1.80
CA VAL A 275 26.95 -18.56 -2.94
C VAL A 275 27.79 -19.07 -4.11
N LEU A 276 28.92 -18.44 -4.42
CA LEU A 276 29.85 -18.90 -5.45
C LEU A 276 30.32 -20.34 -5.18
N TRP A 277 30.66 -20.65 -3.92
CA TRP A 277 31.05 -22.00 -3.53
C TRP A 277 29.90 -23.01 -3.73
N LEU A 278 28.67 -22.68 -3.31
CA LEU A 278 27.51 -23.55 -3.54
C LEU A 278 27.19 -23.74 -5.02
N LEU A 279 27.34 -22.70 -5.85
CA LEU A 279 27.07 -22.77 -7.28
C LEU A 279 27.97 -23.75 -8.01
N PHE A 280 29.27 -23.78 -7.68
CA PHE A 280 30.27 -24.53 -8.45
C PHE A 280 30.74 -25.83 -7.78
N LYS A 281 30.65 -25.93 -6.45
CA LYS A 281 31.14 -27.06 -5.65
C LYS A 281 30.04 -27.79 -4.88
N GLY A 282 28.92 -27.12 -4.60
CA GLY A 282 27.82 -27.69 -3.81
C GLY A 282 27.05 -28.76 -4.57
N ASN A 283 27.00 -29.98 -4.02
CA ASN A 283 26.13 -31.05 -4.52
C ASN A 283 24.65 -30.83 -4.16
N SER A 284 24.30 -29.69 -3.56
CA SER A 284 23.03 -29.41 -2.89
C SER A 284 21.96 -28.77 -3.78
N TRP A 285 22.16 -28.74 -5.10
CA TRP A 285 21.14 -28.20 -5.99
C TRP A 285 19.98 -29.19 -6.20
N GLN A 286 18.85 -28.93 -5.54
CA GLN A 286 17.60 -29.68 -5.71
C GLN A 286 16.89 -29.40 -7.05
N GLY A 287 17.26 -28.36 -7.80
CA GLY A 287 16.61 -28.05 -9.07
C GLY A 287 16.91 -29.03 -10.21
N GLY A 288 17.72 -30.07 -9.98
CA GLY A 288 17.84 -31.21 -10.90
C GLY A 288 16.67 -32.18 -10.83
N THR A 289 15.86 -32.14 -9.76
CA THR A 289 14.70 -33.04 -9.60
C THR A 289 13.38 -32.39 -10.02
N ASP A 290 13.35 -31.07 -10.25
CA ASP A 290 12.17 -30.36 -10.73
C ASP A 290 12.20 -30.17 -12.27
N TYR A 291 11.14 -30.64 -12.92
CA TYR A 291 10.98 -30.58 -14.37
C TYR A 291 10.82 -29.14 -14.87
N ALA A 292 10.11 -28.28 -14.13
CA ALA A 292 9.90 -26.89 -14.53
C ALA A 292 11.23 -26.11 -14.53
N THR A 293 12.03 -26.28 -13.48
CA THR A 293 13.41 -25.80 -13.39
C THR A 293 14.26 -26.25 -14.56
N THR A 294 14.22 -27.55 -14.88
CA THR A 294 15.02 -28.13 -15.95
C THR A 294 14.63 -27.56 -17.31
N MET A 295 13.33 -27.47 -17.62
CA MET A 295 12.85 -26.89 -18.88
C MET A 295 13.26 -25.44 -19.05
N ARG A 296 13.22 -24.64 -17.97
CA ARG A 296 13.70 -23.26 -18.01
C ARG A 296 15.19 -23.17 -18.33
N TRP A 297 16.02 -24.01 -17.72
CA TRP A 297 17.45 -24.03 -18.02
C TRP A 297 17.75 -24.51 -19.43
N VAL A 298 17.02 -25.51 -19.94
CA VAL A 298 17.13 -25.96 -21.34
C VAL A 298 16.76 -24.81 -22.30
N ASN A 299 15.71 -24.05 -21.98
CA ASN A 299 15.32 -22.90 -22.79
C ASN A 299 16.40 -21.80 -22.76
N LEU A 300 16.91 -21.45 -21.58
CA LEU A 300 17.97 -20.42 -21.45
C LEU A 300 19.32 -20.88 -22.01
N SER A 301 19.62 -22.17 -22.01
CA SER A 301 20.86 -22.72 -22.58
C SER A 301 20.80 -22.91 -24.09
N SER A 302 19.60 -22.88 -24.68
CA SER A 302 19.42 -23.00 -26.13
C SER A 302 20.10 -21.90 -26.94
N ASN A 303 20.30 -20.72 -26.33
CA ASN A 303 20.97 -19.58 -26.96
C ASN A 303 22.23 -19.17 -26.15
N PRO A 304 23.41 -19.08 -26.80
CA PRO A 304 24.65 -18.63 -26.14
C PRO A 304 24.53 -17.26 -25.47
N HIS A 305 23.71 -16.36 -26.01
CA HIS A 305 23.51 -15.02 -25.45
C HIS A 305 22.67 -15.03 -24.17
N THR A 306 21.87 -16.07 -23.90
CA THR A 306 21.05 -16.18 -22.68
C THR A 306 21.62 -17.16 -21.67
N ALA A 307 22.59 -18.00 -22.05
CA ALA A 307 23.17 -19.02 -21.18
C ALA A 307 23.77 -18.45 -19.88
N HIS A 308 24.38 -17.26 -19.93
CA HIS A 308 24.92 -16.59 -18.75
C HIS A 308 23.84 -16.21 -17.72
N GLN A 309 22.58 -16.06 -18.13
CA GLN A 309 21.49 -15.74 -17.20
C GLN A 309 21.24 -16.90 -16.22
N ILE A 310 21.62 -18.12 -16.57
CA ILE A 310 21.48 -19.30 -15.70
C ILE A 310 22.30 -19.10 -14.42
N THR A 311 23.55 -18.66 -14.54
CA THR A 311 24.41 -18.42 -13.37
C THR A 311 23.92 -17.24 -12.55
N ASN A 312 23.44 -16.17 -13.20
CA ASN A 312 22.92 -14.99 -12.51
C ASN A 312 21.66 -15.34 -11.72
N LEU A 313 20.69 -16.01 -12.34
CA LEU A 313 19.46 -16.43 -11.67
C LEU A 313 19.77 -17.38 -10.51
N ARG A 314 20.65 -18.36 -10.70
CA ARG A 314 21.02 -19.28 -9.62
C ARG A 314 21.71 -18.55 -8.45
N TRP A 315 22.60 -17.60 -8.74
CA TRP A 315 23.23 -16.78 -7.72
C TRP A 315 22.18 -16.00 -6.93
N THR A 316 21.27 -15.33 -7.63
CA THR A 316 20.17 -14.55 -7.04
C THR A 316 19.26 -15.42 -6.16
N GLU A 317 18.94 -16.64 -6.60
CA GLU A 317 18.11 -17.55 -5.82
C GLU A 317 18.79 -17.96 -4.50
N LEU A 318 20.05 -18.38 -4.58
CA LEU A 318 20.81 -18.81 -3.39
C LEU A 318 21.00 -17.65 -2.41
N ALA A 319 21.36 -16.46 -2.92
CA ALA A 319 21.49 -15.26 -2.12
C ALA A 319 20.17 -14.89 -1.42
N ALA A 320 19.05 -14.88 -2.15
CA ALA A 320 17.73 -14.55 -1.61
C ALA A 320 17.27 -15.51 -0.49
N ASN A 321 17.64 -16.79 -0.58
CA ASN A 321 17.37 -17.78 0.46
C ASN A 321 18.29 -17.63 1.69
N MET A 322 19.48 -17.04 1.52
CA MET A 322 20.47 -16.87 2.58
C MET A 322 20.26 -15.62 3.42
N VAL A 323 19.89 -14.49 2.79
CA VAL A 323 19.94 -13.18 3.45
C VAL A 323 18.57 -12.57 3.69
N THR A 324 18.58 -11.58 4.58
CA THR A 324 17.50 -10.62 4.80
C THR A 324 18.13 -9.25 5.08
N GLY A 325 17.36 -8.20 4.85
CA GLY A 325 17.76 -6.82 5.15
C GLY A 325 17.13 -6.31 6.45
N THR A 326 17.90 -5.62 7.28
CA THR A 326 17.45 -5.16 8.62
C THR A 326 17.42 -3.66 8.81
N LYS A 327 17.54 -2.87 7.74
CA LYS A 327 17.66 -1.39 7.78
C LYS A 327 16.45 -0.64 8.39
N SER A 328 15.42 -1.32 8.89
CA SER A 328 14.36 -0.67 9.67
C SER A 328 14.80 -0.22 11.08
N ARG A 329 16.10 -0.34 11.44
CA ARG A 329 16.71 0.04 12.73
C ARG A 329 17.43 1.40 12.70
N LEU A 330 16.80 2.45 12.19
CA LEU A 330 17.37 3.81 12.25
C LEU A 330 16.96 4.51 13.55
N GLY A 331 17.63 4.14 14.65
CA GLY A 331 17.54 4.78 15.96
C GLY A 331 18.50 4.12 16.97
N ASN A 332 19.33 4.92 17.61
CA ASN A 332 20.37 4.48 18.55
C ASN A 332 19.78 3.60 19.67
N SER A 333 20.53 2.55 20.03
CA SER A 333 20.38 1.69 21.22
C SER A 333 19.15 0.78 21.33
N SER A 334 19.45 -0.50 21.59
CA SER A 334 18.59 -1.60 22.03
C SER A 334 17.46 -2.05 21.10
N VAL A 335 17.51 -3.36 20.84
CA VAL A 335 16.49 -4.23 20.25
C VAL A 335 15.06 -3.78 20.54
N GLN A 336 14.46 -3.02 19.62
CA GLN A 336 13.03 -3.06 19.28
C GLN A 336 12.88 -2.70 17.80
N TYR A 337 11.91 -3.30 17.12
CA TYR A 337 11.49 -2.94 15.77
C TYR A 337 10.96 -1.49 15.83
N SER A 338 11.85 -0.50 15.77
CA SER A 338 11.47 0.91 15.94
C SER A 338 10.71 1.39 14.71
N SER A 339 9.38 1.37 14.79
CA SER A 339 8.51 2.20 13.97
C SER A 339 8.91 3.67 14.16
N GLY A 340 9.11 4.41 13.06
CA GLY A 340 9.40 5.85 13.16
C GLY A 340 10.48 6.40 12.24
N ALA A 341 11.05 5.62 11.33
CA ALA A 341 11.86 6.19 10.26
C ALA A 341 10.98 7.14 9.43
N THR A 342 11.37 8.40 9.29
CA THR A 342 10.63 9.37 8.47
C THR A 342 11.26 9.49 7.09
N GLY A 343 10.43 9.61 6.07
CA GLY A 343 10.89 9.93 4.73
C GLY A 343 9.81 10.58 3.89
N GLU A 344 10.24 11.24 2.82
CA GLU A 344 9.33 11.92 1.90
C GLU A 344 8.65 10.91 0.97
N ILE A 345 7.33 10.89 0.97
CA ILE A 345 6.52 10.07 0.08
C ILE A 345 5.63 10.93 -0.80
N LEU A 346 5.27 10.40 -1.97
CA LEU A 346 4.27 10.98 -2.87
C LEU A 346 2.96 10.22 -2.68
N ILE A 347 1.94 10.90 -2.15
CA ILE A 347 0.61 10.30 -1.96
C ILE A 347 -0.21 10.47 -3.23
N TYR A 348 -0.67 9.37 -3.81
CA TYR A 348 -1.59 9.40 -4.95
C TYR A 348 -3.02 9.28 -4.46
N ARG A 349 -3.88 10.23 -4.85
CA ARG A 349 -5.32 10.20 -4.52
C ARG A 349 -6.16 10.00 -5.77
N LYS A 350 -7.08 9.04 -5.70
CA LYS A 350 -8.16 8.90 -6.68
C LYS A 350 -9.10 10.09 -6.53
N THR A 351 -9.21 10.90 -7.57
CA THR A 351 -10.09 12.06 -7.63
C THR A 351 -11.00 11.94 -8.84
N ILE A 352 -12.28 12.23 -8.66
CA ILE A 352 -13.25 12.28 -9.75
C ILE A 352 -13.11 13.64 -10.42
N VAL A 353 -12.69 13.66 -11.68
CA VAL A 353 -12.56 14.88 -12.48
C VAL A 353 -13.66 14.88 -13.53
N TYR A 354 -14.42 15.99 -13.57
CA TYR A 354 -15.47 16.18 -14.56
C TYR A 354 -14.95 16.94 -15.77
N ARG A 355 -15.12 16.38 -16.98
CA ARG A 355 -14.82 17.08 -18.23
C ARG A 355 -16.01 17.92 -18.66
N TYR A 356 -15.92 19.25 -18.49
CA TYR A 356 -17.00 20.21 -18.77
C TYR A 356 -17.58 20.14 -20.19
N GLN A 357 -16.82 19.64 -21.18
CA GLN A 357 -17.29 19.43 -22.56
C GLN A 357 -18.53 18.54 -22.64
N PHE A 358 -18.66 17.57 -21.73
CA PHE A 358 -19.80 16.66 -21.68
C PHE A 358 -21.01 17.23 -20.92
N GLY A 359 -20.82 18.35 -20.21
CA GLY A 359 -21.88 19.04 -19.46
C GLY A 359 -22.68 20.06 -20.27
N VAL A 360 -22.29 20.34 -21.51
CA VAL A 360 -22.87 21.40 -22.35
C VAL A 360 -24.39 21.25 -22.50
N ALA A 361 -24.89 20.04 -22.76
CA ALA A 361 -26.33 19.78 -22.87
C ALA A 361 -27.09 20.06 -21.56
N ALA A 362 -26.50 19.71 -20.42
CA ALA A 362 -27.08 19.97 -19.11
C ALA A 362 -27.10 21.48 -18.80
N TYR A 363 -26.02 22.21 -19.11
CA TYR A 363 -25.97 23.67 -18.92
C TYR A 363 -27.01 24.39 -19.78
N LEU A 364 -27.23 23.95 -21.03
CA LEU A 364 -28.27 24.50 -21.90
C LEU A 364 -29.68 24.22 -21.37
N CYS A 365 -29.94 23.01 -20.87
CA CYS A 365 -31.20 22.67 -20.19
C CYS A 365 -31.45 23.58 -18.98
N CYS A 366 -30.45 23.74 -18.11
CA CYS A 366 -30.55 24.61 -16.94
C CYS A 366 -30.82 26.06 -17.33
N ALA A 367 -30.13 26.58 -18.36
CA ALA A 367 -30.36 27.93 -18.85
C ALA A 367 -31.79 28.11 -19.38
N LEU A 368 -32.29 27.17 -20.18
CA LEU A 368 -33.66 27.21 -20.70
C LEU A 368 -34.69 27.15 -19.56
N TRP A 369 -34.52 26.25 -18.59
CA TRP A 369 -35.41 26.19 -17.42
C TRP A 369 -35.41 27.48 -16.61
N LEU A 370 -34.23 28.06 -16.39
CA LEU A 370 -34.09 29.30 -15.62
C LEU A 370 -34.74 30.48 -16.33
N THR A 371 -34.63 30.56 -17.66
CA THR A 371 -35.37 31.58 -18.43
C THR A 371 -36.88 31.38 -18.38
N TRP A 372 -37.34 30.12 -18.39
CA TRP A 372 -38.77 29.81 -18.36
C TRP A 372 -39.39 30.09 -16.99
N THR A 373 -38.70 29.74 -15.91
CA THR A 373 -39.15 30.08 -14.55
C THR A 373 -39.17 31.58 -14.33
N LEU A 374 -38.15 32.31 -14.79
CA LEU A 374 -38.13 33.78 -14.74
C LEU A 374 -39.26 34.40 -15.58
N ALA A 375 -39.56 33.87 -16.76
CA ALA A 375 -40.68 34.34 -17.59
C ALA A 375 -42.04 34.07 -16.92
N CYS A 376 -42.21 32.89 -16.30
CA CYS A 376 -43.41 32.56 -15.53
C CYS A 376 -43.57 33.47 -14.31
N LEU A 377 -42.49 33.73 -13.56
CA LEU A 377 -42.49 34.66 -12.43
C LEU A 377 -42.80 36.08 -12.88
N TYR A 378 -42.23 36.52 -14.00
CA TYR A 378 -42.50 37.84 -14.58
C TYR A 378 -43.97 37.98 -15.01
N MET A 379 -44.53 36.96 -15.67
CA MET A 379 -45.94 36.93 -16.04
C MET A 379 -46.87 36.91 -14.83
N LEU A 380 -46.55 36.12 -13.80
CA LEU A 380 -47.29 36.10 -12.54
C LEU A 380 -47.22 37.46 -11.83
N CYS A 381 -46.06 38.12 -11.85
CA CYS A 381 -45.87 39.46 -11.31
C CYS A 381 -46.69 40.51 -12.08
N ILE A 382 -46.75 40.45 -13.41
CA ILE A 382 -47.61 41.35 -14.20
C ILE A 382 -49.09 41.09 -13.92
N LEU A 383 -49.50 39.82 -13.82
CA LEU A 383 -50.89 39.45 -13.57
C LEU A 383 -51.35 39.81 -12.16
N SER A 384 -50.45 39.78 -11.18
CA SER A 384 -50.71 40.27 -9.83
C SER A 384 -50.77 41.81 -9.78
N LEU A 385 -49.85 42.51 -10.46
CA LEU A 385 -49.87 43.98 -10.58
C LEU A 385 -51.11 44.51 -11.32
N ARG A 386 -51.64 43.75 -12.29
CA ARG A 386 -52.91 44.06 -12.99
C ARG A 386 -54.17 43.64 -12.20
N GLY A 387 -54.03 43.12 -10.98
CA GLY A 387 -55.14 42.76 -10.10
C GLY A 387 -56.00 41.59 -10.58
N ARG A 388 -55.60 40.88 -11.64
CA ARG A 388 -56.37 39.75 -12.20
C ARG A 388 -56.18 38.46 -11.40
N ILE A 389 -55.02 38.29 -10.77
CA ILE A 389 -54.71 37.11 -9.96
C ILE A 389 -54.18 37.60 -8.62
N SER A 390 -55.05 37.59 -7.61
CA SER A 390 -54.66 37.76 -6.21
C SER A 390 -54.50 36.38 -5.57
N PRO A 391 -53.47 36.13 -4.74
CA PRO A 391 -53.36 34.89 -3.97
C PRO A 391 -54.60 34.62 -3.09
N SER A 392 -55.34 35.67 -2.71
CA SER A 392 -56.63 35.55 -2.02
C SER A 392 -57.75 34.98 -2.90
N ASN A 393 -57.74 35.25 -4.19
CA ASN A 393 -58.76 34.75 -5.10
C ASN A 393 -58.46 33.30 -5.49
N LEU A 394 -57.18 32.96 -5.60
CA LEU A 394 -56.75 31.59 -5.87
C LEU A 394 -57.08 30.64 -4.71
N SER A 395 -56.90 31.09 -3.46
CA SER A 395 -57.33 30.31 -2.29
C SER A 395 -58.85 30.10 -2.25
N VAL A 396 -59.64 31.10 -2.68
CA VAL A 396 -61.10 30.97 -2.80
C VAL A 396 -61.49 29.97 -3.89
N MET A 397 -60.82 30.00 -5.06
CA MET A 397 -61.08 29.04 -6.14
C MET A 397 -60.69 27.61 -5.76
N ILE A 398 -59.59 27.43 -5.03
CA ILE A 398 -59.21 26.11 -4.48
C ILE A 398 -60.26 25.65 -3.46
N ASN A 399 -60.75 26.55 -2.61
CA ASN A 399 -61.81 26.23 -1.65
C ASN A 399 -63.15 25.86 -2.33
N LEU A 400 -63.44 26.41 -3.51
CA LEU A 400 -64.62 26.05 -4.32
C LEU A 400 -64.52 24.63 -4.92
N LEU A 401 -63.29 24.14 -5.16
CA LEU A 401 -63.05 22.78 -5.67
C LEU A 401 -63.11 21.71 -4.58
N SER A 402 -63.13 22.10 -3.30
CA SER A 402 -63.26 21.15 -2.19
C SER A 402 -64.68 20.61 -2.12
N SER A 403 -64.83 19.31 -2.39
CA SER A 403 -66.11 18.59 -2.33
C SER A 403 -66.80 18.75 -0.97
N GLY A 404 -66.05 18.73 0.14
CA GLY A 404 -66.58 18.92 1.49
C GLY A 404 -67.14 20.32 1.76
N ARG A 405 -66.53 21.37 1.19
CA ARG A 405 -67.07 22.74 1.30
C ARG A 405 -68.32 22.93 0.45
N LEU A 406 -68.36 22.29 -0.72
CA LEU A 406 -69.49 22.35 -1.65
C LEU A 406 -70.75 21.69 -1.08
N THR A 407 -70.61 20.55 -0.40
CA THR A 407 -71.74 19.85 0.24
C THR A 407 -72.32 20.64 1.42
N VAL A 408 -71.48 21.25 2.25
CA VAL A 408 -71.92 22.13 3.35
C VAL A 408 -72.58 23.40 2.80
N TRP A 409 -72.07 23.97 1.71
CA TRP A 409 -72.70 25.10 1.03
C TRP A 409 -74.08 24.74 0.50
N GLY A 410 -74.23 23.60 -0.19
CA GLY A 410 -75.51 23.14 -0.74
C GLY A 410 -76.64 23.00 0.29
N GLN A 411 -76.31 22.76 1.57
CA GLN A 411 -77.29 22.69 2.66
C GLN A 411 -77.59 24.02 3.34
N THR A 412 -76.61 24.93 3.41
CA THR A 412 -76.72 26.15 4.21
C THR A 412 -76.96 27.41 3.37
N GLY A 413 -76.70 27.36 2.06
CA GLY A 413 -76.91 28.45 1.11
C GLY A 413 -76.05 29.69 1.34
N ARG A 414 -74.99 29.62 2.18
CA ARG A 414 -74.18 30.78 2.56
C ARG A 414 -72.91 30.90 1.72
N GLU A 415 -72.85 31.90 0.85
CA GLU A 415 -71.70 32.16 -0.04
C GLU A 415 -70.39 32.47 0.70
N THR A 416 -70.44 32.93 1.95
CA THR A 416 -69.26 33.30 2.74
C THR A 416 -68.40 32.10 3.16
N LEU A 417 -68.88 30.86 2.99
CA LEU A 417 -68.17 29.62 3.35
C LEU A 417 -66.87 29.40 2.56
N PHE A 418 -66.75 29.96 1.36
CA PHE A 418 -65.59 29.77 0.48
C PHE A 418 -64.42 30.71 0.80
N HIS A 419 -64.70 31.84 1.48
CA HIS A 419 -63.68 32.83 1.87
C HIS A 419 -63.01 32.51 3.21
N ILE A 420 -63.52 31.50 3.95
CA ILE A 420 -62.99 31.12 5.26
C ILE A 420 -61.72 30.25 5.09
N PRO A 421 -60.62 30.56 5.80
CA PRO A 421 -59.40 29.76 5.75
C PRO A 421 -59.63 28.32 6.23
N THR A 422 -58.93 27.35 5.63
CA THR A 422 -59.20 25.90 5.79
C THR A 422 -59.17 25.41 7.22
N ARG A 423 -58.25 25.91 8.05
CA ARG A 423 -58.21 25.56 9.47
C ARG A 423 -59.47 25.96 10.23
N GLU A 424 -60.01 27.13 9.94
CA GLU A 424 -61.21 27.63 10.58
C GLU A 424 -62.47 26.91 10.06
N TRP A 425 -62.48 26.57 8.76
CA TRP A 425 -63.55 25.75 8.18
C TRP A 425 -63.60 24.35 8.80
N LEU A 426 -62.44 23.69 8.96
CA LEU A 426 -62.33 22.36 9.58
C LEU A 426 -62.82 22.38 11.04
N ASN A 427 -62.43 23.38 11.82
CA ASN A 427 -62.88 23.49 13.22
C ASN A 427 -64.40 23.68 13.35
N LYS A 428 -65.04 24.35 12.38
CA LYS A 428 -66.46 24.72 12.47
C LYS A 428 -67.41 23.75 11.77
N TYR A 429 -66.95 23.10 10.69
CA TYR A 429 -67.78 22.27 9.82
C TYR A 429 -67.17 20.89 9.52
N GLY A 430 -65.90 20.65 9.85
CA GLY A 430 -65.19 19.41 9.51
C GLY A 430 -65.74 18.15 10.16
N SER A 431 -66.37 18.25 11.34
CA SER A 431 -66.99 17.13 12.06
C SER A 431 -68.49 16.97 11.80
N ARG A 432 -69.07 17.76 10.88
CA ARG A 432 -70.51 17.80 10.68
C ARG A 432 -70.98 16.63 9.83
N VAL A 433 -71.77 15.73 10.42
CA VAL A 433 -72.37 14.60 9.71
C VAL A 433 -73.51 15.11 8.82
N ILE A 434 -73.36 14.93 7.51
CA ILE A 434 -74.33 15.37 6.51
C ILE A 434 -75.24 14.19 6.16
N ASN A 435 -76.52 14.29 6.47
CA ASN A 435 -77.52 13.30 6.06
C ASN A 435 -78.00 13.61 4.63
N LEU A 436 -77.63 12.79 3.66
CA LEU A 436 -78.00 12.95 2.24
C LEU A 436 -79.39 12.40 1.90
N SER A 437 -80.11 11.84 2.87
CA SER A 437 -81.45 11.25 2.67
C SER A 437 -82.51 12.18 2.04
N PRO A 438 -82.55 13.51 2.25
CA PRO A 438 -83.59 14.35 1.66
C PRO A 438 -83.43 14.55 0.14
N TRP A 439 -82.21 14.35 -0.40
CA TRP A 439 -81.93 14.46 -1.83
C TRP A 439 -82.11 13.13 -2.59
N VAL A 440 -82.38 12.04 -1.85
CA VAL A 440 -82.77 10.72 -2.38
C VAL A 440 -84.28 10.48 -2.22
N GLY A 441 -85.05 11.52 -1.87
CA GLY A 441 -86.50 11.45 -1.69
C GLY A 441 -87.29 11.64 -3.00
N ASN A 442 -87.25 10.65 -3.91
CA ASN A 442 -88.38 10.27 -4.77
C ASN A 442 -88.10 9.06 -5.70
N ARG A 443 -87.30 8.07 -5.27
CA ARG A 443 -87.20 6.78 -5.99
C ARG A 443 -87.31 5.54 -5.10
N GLN A 444 -87.93 5.68 -3.92
CA GLN A 444 -88.21 4.55 -3.02
C GLN A 444 -89.51 3.79 -3.34
N SER A 445 -90.25 4.16 -4.39
CA SER A 445 -91.36 3.34 -4.92
C SER A 445 -90.94 2.32 -5.98
N GLU A 446 -89.68 2.31 -6.45
CA GLU A 446 -89.18 1.33 -7.44
C GLU A 446 -88.24 0.26 -6.87
N ILE A 447 -87.88 0.32 -5.58
CA ILE A 447 -87.02 -0.68 -4.91
C ILE A 447 -87.80 -1.35 -3.78
N LYS A 448 -89.00 -1.85 -4.09
CA LYS A 448 -89.76 -2.76 -3.22
C LYS A 448 -89.94 -4.16 -3.81
N SER A 449 -89.25 -4.47 -4.90
CA SER A 449 -89.30 -5.79 -5.56
C SER A 449 -87.99 -6.58 -5.50
N LEU A 450 -86.94 -6.13 -4.81
CA LEU A 450 -85.72 -6.92 -4.61
C LEU A 450 -85.21 -6.84 -3.16
N SER A 451 -85.24 -7.99 -2.48
CA SER A 451 -84.77 -8.33 -1.11
C SER A 451 -85.56 -7.64 0.03
N SER A 452 -86.29 -8.29 0.94
CA SER A 452 -86.21 -9.65 1.51
C SER A 452 -84.78 -10.08 1.81
N ASP A 453 -84.12 -9.39 2.73
CA ASP A 453 -83.52 -10.01 3.93
C ASP A 453 -82.55 -9.02 4.59
N SER A 454 -82.62 -8.98 5.92
CA SER A 454 -81.54 -8.57 6.84
C SER A 454 -81.06 -7.10 6.85
N GLY A 455 -81.05 -6.54 8.07
CA GLY A 455 -79.88 -5.80 8.58
C GLY A 455 -79.81 -4.29 8.28
N GLU A 456 -79.59 -3.53 9.35
CA GLU A 456 -79.20 -2.12 9.35
C GLU A 456 -78.07 -1.81 8.36
N ALA A 457 -78.15 -0.66 7.69
CA ALA A 457 -77.01 -0.03 7.04
C ALA A 457 -76.84 1.40 7.55
N MET A 458 -76.18 1.54 8.69
CA MET A 458 -75.51 2.79 9.08
C MET A 458 -74.26 2.97 8.21
N ALA A 459 -74.28 3.95 7.30
CA ALA A 459 -73.07 4.38 6.62
C ALA A 459 -72.39 5.49 7.44
N VAL A 460 -71.45 5.09 8.29
CA VAL A 460 -70.45 5.97 8.90
C VAL A 460 -69.39 6.26 7.85
N LEU A 461 -69.36 7.48 7.32
CA LEU A 461 -68.23 7.96 6.51
C LEU A 461 -67.17 8.53 7.46
N ASN A 462 -66.32 7.65 7.99
CA ASN A 462 -65.04 8.05 8.56
C ASN A 462 -64.12 8.44 7.39
N GLY A 463 -63.89 9.74 7.22
CA GLY A 463 -62.83 10.27 6.38
C GLY A 463 -61.51 10.24 7.13
N GLU A 464 -60.76 9.16 6.97
CA GLU A 464 -59.35 9.09 7.34
C GLU A 464 -58.55 9.71 6.17
N GLU A 465 -58.20 10.99 6.31
CA GLU A 465 -57.31 11.68 5.36
C GLU A 465 -55.87 11.23 5.69
N THR A 466 -55.34 10.34 4.85
CA THR A 466 -53.95 9.92 4.91
C THR A 466 -53.09 11.02 4.33
N ASP A 467 -52.24 11.62 5.18
CA ASP A 467 -51.14 12.48 4.76
C ASP A 467 -50.23 11.73 3.77
N ARG A 468 -50.15 12.23 2.55
CA ARG A 468 -49.00 12.07 1.64
C ARG A 468 -48.73 13.35 0.88
#